data_AF-A0A5C7L8G6-F1
#
_entry.id   AF-A0A5C7L8G6-F1
#
_cell.length_a   1.000
_cell.length_b   1.000
_cell.length_c   1.000
_cell.angle_alpha   90.00
_cell.angle_beta   90.00
_cell.angle_gamma   90.00
#
_symmetry.space_group_name_H-M   'P 1'
#
loop_
_entity.id
_entity.type
_entity.pdbx_description
1 polymer ?
#
loop_
_entity_poly.entity_id
_entity_poly.type
_entity_poly.pdbx_seq_one_letter_code
_entity_poly.pdbx_strand_id
1 'polypeptide(L)'
;MFTEESGTSHVLETMPAVGRVAPGKNVDIVRHAEVLQHGLTLMELLVTIAIAAVLMAVAIPNFSAAMLNERAASQVSSLVTSLDYARSEAVKRDASVCVCASANGSTCGTDWSQGWLVYTITGSDCTTVNPGASLNVLNSVMQPQSGSNTLTTNPANTTYLGFLQSGMAGQAQVSFKYCDSRGAAVARYVEVNPIGRVQAAPALGKNIAGVALTCP
;
A
#
# COMPACT_ATOMS: atom_id res chain seq x y z
N MET A 1 -20.43 6.58 -68.63
CA MET A 1 -21.29 7.62 -69.23
C MET A 1 -20.60 8.94 -68.95
N PHE A 2 -19.94 9.49 -69.98
CA PHE A 2 -19.76 10.91 -70.31
C PHE A 2 -19.27 11.87 -69.20
N THR A 3 -18.29 12.77 -69.36
CA THR A 3 -17.63 13.43 -70.52
C THR A 3 -16.56 14.35 -69.92
N GLU A 4 -15.38 14.53 -70.55
CA GLU A 4 -15.00 15.70 -71.40
C GLU A 4 -15.34 17.07 -70.76
N GLU A 5 -14.60 18.17 -70.89
CA GLU A 5 -13.32 18.58 -71.49
C GLU A 5 -13.16 20.05 -71.05
N SER A 6 -11.94 20.56 -70.90
CA SER A 6 -11.52 21.95 -71.22
C SER A 6 -10.03 22.02 -70.85
N GLY A 7 -9.08 22.19 -71.76
CA GLY A 7 -8.90 23.35 -72.65
C GLY A 7 -8.46 24.57 -71.81
N THR A 8 -7.41 25.35 -72.07
CA THR A 8 -6.42 25.48 -73.14
C THR A 8 -5.50 26.63 -72.71
N SER A 9 -4.24 26.59 -73.17
CA SER A 9 -3.39 27.75 -73.48
C SER A 9 -2.90 28.67 -72.34
N HIS A 10 -1.59 28.79 -72.16
CA HIS A 10 -0.85 29.98 -72.63
C HIS A 10 0.66 29.89 -72.30
N VAL A 11 1.46 29.97 -73.38
CA VAL A 11 2.66 30.83 -73.58
C VAL A 11 3.85 30.63 -72.61
N LEU A 12 4.93 29.94 -73.00
CA LEU A 12 6.07 30.42 -73.82
C LEU A 12 6.75 31.69 -73.28
N GLU A 13 7.62 31.53 -72.28
CA GLU A 13 8.74 32.46 -72.08
C GLU A 13 10.05 31.72 -71.85
N THR A 14 11.06 32.27 -72.50
CA THR A 14 12.42 31.78 -72.72
C THR A 14 13.27 31.82 -71.46
N MET A 15 13.91 30.70 -71.10
CA MET A 15 14.98 30.65 -70.10
C MET A 15 16.34 30.39 -70.79
N PRO A 16 17.41 31.12 -70.41
CA PRO A 16 18.68 31.08 -71.11
C PRO A 16 19.61 29.94 -70.64
N ALA A 17 20.46 29.53 -71.59
CA ALA A 17 21.83 29.01 -71.46
C ALA A 17 22.15 27.97 -70.37
N VAL A 18 22.26 26.72 -70.84
CA VAL A 18 22.93 25.59 -70.20
C VAL A 18 24.43 25.87 -70.06
N GLY A 19 24.91 26.06 -68.83
CA GLY A 19 26.34 26.00 -68.48
C GLY A 19 26.73 24.58 -68.09
N ARG A 20 27.71 23.99 -68.79
CA ARG A 20 28.27 22.66 -68.49
C ARG A 20 28.95 22.65 -67.11
N VAL A 21 28.57 21.68 -66.26
CA VAL A 21 29.23 21.37 -64.98
C VAL A 21 30.33 20.32 -65.22
N ALA A 22 31.54 20.61 -64.75
CA ALA A 22 32.67 19.68 -64.74
C ALA A 22 32.57 18.68 -63.55
N PRO A 23 33.09 17.44 -63.67
CA PRO A 23 33.01 16.46 -62.61
C PRO A 23 34.12 16.68 -61.58
N GLY A 24 33.75 17.15 -60.38
CA GLY A 24 34.63 17.25 -59.21
C GLY A 24 34.09 16.39 -58.09
N LYS A 25 34.80 15.29 -57.80
CA LYS A 25 34.48 14.28 -56.80
C LYS A 25 34.55 14.91 -55.40
N ASN A 26 33.41 15.19 -54.77
CA ASN A 26 33.38 15.56 -53.35
C ASN A 26 33.49 14.28 -52.52
N VAL A 27 34.65 14.11 -51.89
CA VAL A 27 34.89 13.08 -50.87
C VAL A 27 34.19 13.56 -49.60
N ASP A 28 33.16 12.85 -49.16
CA ASP A 28 32.56 13.05 -47.85
C ASP A 28 33.58 12.70 -46.77
N ILE A 29 34.18 13.73 -46.16
CA ILE A 29 35.02 13.56 -44.98
C ILE A 29 34.08 13.22 -43.82
N VAL A 30 33.96 11.94 -43.50
CA VAL A 30 33.36 11.46 -42.25
C VAL A 30 34.19 12.01 -41.10
N ARG A 31 33.75 13.14 -40.51
CA ARG A 31 34.30 13.65 -39.25
C ARG A 31 34.04 12.59 -38.18
N HIS A 32 35.07 11.87 -37.79
CA HIS A 32 35.05 11.08 -36.57
C HIS A 32 34.98 12.07 -35.42
N ALA A 33 33.80 12.19 -34.80
CA ALA A 33 33.68 12.87 -33.53
C ALA A 33 34.48 12.04 -32.52
N GLU A 34 35.70 12.48 -32.20
CA GLU A 34 36.45 11.88 -31.11
C GLU A 34 35.63 12.07 -29.83
N VAL A 35 35.09 10.97 -29.31
CA VAL A 35 34.49 10.94 -27.99
C VAL A 35 35.65 11.10 -27.00
N LEU A 36 35.94 12.34 -26.62
CA LEU A 36 36.89 12.65 -25.55
C LEU A 36 36.43 11.94 -24.27
N GLN A 37 37.08 10.84 -23.96
CA GLN A 37 36.96 10.12 -22.69
C GLN A 37 37.53 11.02 -21.58
N HIS A 38 36.68 11.82 -20.94
CA HIS A 38 37.04 12.57 -19.76
C HIS A 38 37.03 11.60 -18.57
N GLY A 39 38.22 11.23 -18.07
CA GLY A 39 38.37 10.43 -16.86
C GLY A 39 38.25 11.30 -15.60
N LEU A 40 37.59 10.78 -14.56
CA LEU A 40 37.57 11.41 -13.24
C LEU A 40 38.98 11.48 -12.67
N THR A 41 39.34 12.63 -12.10
CA THR A 41 40.63 12.72 -11.39
C THR A 41 40.56 11.95 -10.07
N LEU A 42 41.70 11.45 -9.59
CA LEU A 42 41.76 10.72 -8.31
C LEU A 42 41.21 11.58 -7.15
N MET A 43 41.48 12.89 -7.18
CA MET A 43 40.98 13.81 -6.16
C MET A 43 39.46 14.00 -6.26
N GLU A 44 38.91 14.06 -7.46
CA GLU A 44 37.47 14.18 -7.68
C GLU A 44 36.72 12.93 -7.22
N LEU A 45 37.29 11.74 -7.45
CA LEU A 45 36.74 10.50 -6.89
C LEU A 45 36.78 10.50 -5.35
N LEU A 46 37.87 10.97 -4.75
CA LEU A 46 37.97 11.05 -3.28
C LEU A 46 36.96 12.04 -2.68
N VAL A 47 36.78 13.21 -3.30
CA VAL A 47 35.81 14.23 -2.85
C VAL A 47 34.38 13.72 -3.03
N THR A 48 34.05 13.10 -4.16
CA THR A 48 32.72 12.54 -4.40
C THR A 48 32.38 11.41 -3.42
N ILE A 49 33.32 10.50 -3.13
CA ILE A 49 33.13 9.45 -2.13
C ILE A 49 33.01 10.05 -0.71
N ALA A 50 33.80 11.07 -0.37
CA ALA A 50 33.70 11.75 0.92
C ALA A 50 32.33 12.40 1.12
N ILE A 51 31.82 13.12 0.10
CA ILE A 51 30.48 13.72 0.14
C ILE A 51 29.41 12.62 0.21
N ALA A 52 29.52 11.57 -0.59
CA ALA A 52 28.57 10.45 -0.58
C ALA A 52 28.53 9.76 0.80
N ALA A 53 29.67 9.59 1.46
CA ALA A 53 29.76 9.01 2.80
C ALA A 53 29.03 9.86 3.86
N VAL A 54 29.21 11.19 3.82
CA VAL A 54 28.49 12.12 4.70
C VAL A 54 26.98 12.06 4.45
N LEU A 55 26.56 12.06 3.18
CA LEU A 55 25.14 11.97 2.82
C LEU A 55 24.51 10.65 3.28
N MET A 56 25.20 9.52 3.08
CA MET A 56 24.73 8.21 3.56
C MET A 56 24.61 8.16 5.09
N ALA A 57 25.58 8.74 5.81
CA ALA A 57 25.56 8.77 7.27
C ALA A 57 24.32 9.49 7.84
N VAL A 58 23.81 10.52 7.15
CA VAL A 58 22.60 11.25 7.55
C VAL A 58 21.32 10.59 7.02
N ALA A 59 21.35 9.96 5.85
CA ALA A 59 20.17 9.38 5.21
C ALA A 59 19.69 8.07 5.85
N ILE A 60 20.62 7.18 6.24
CA ILE A 60 20.30 5.83 6.76
C ILE A 60 19.44 5.84 8.04
N PRO A 61 19.73 6.62 9.10
CA PRO A 61 18.98 6.52 10.36
C PRO A 61 17.48 6.82 10.20
N ASN A 62 17.11 7.76 9.32
CA ASN A 62 15.72 8.17 9.10
C ASN A 62 14.87 7.13 8.38
N PHE A 63 15.47 6.20 7.64
CA PHE A 63 14.73 5.18 6.91
C PHE A 63 14.08 4.14 7.84
N SER A 64 14.73 3.83 8.97
CA SER A 64 14.24 2.84 9.93
C SER A 64 12.91 3.26 10.58
N ALA A 65 12.79 4.50 11.04
CA ALA A 65 11.59 5.03 11.66
C ALA A 65 10.42 5.16 10.67
N ALA A 66 10.72 5.58 9.43
CA ALA A 66 9.73 5.62 8.36
C ALA A 66 9.18 4.22 8.06
N MET A 67 10.06 3.23 7.92
CA MET A 67 9.65 1.84 7.67
C MET A 67 8.77 1.27 8.80
N LEU A 68 9.11 1.55 10.06
CA LEU A 68 8.29 1.12 11.20
C LEU A 68 6.91 1.81 11.21
N ASN A 69 6.84 3.08 10.83
CA ASN A 69 5.57 3.79 10.69
C ASN A 69 4.69 3.22 9.59
N GLU A 70 5.27 2.93 8.42
CA GLU A 70 4.54 2.32 7.31
C GLU A 70 4.04 0.91 7.67
N ARG A 71 4.86 0.13 8.37
CA ARG A 71 4.42 -1.18 8.92
C ARG A 71 3.24 -1.00 9.86
N ALA A 72 3.35 -0.15 10.88
CA ALA A 72 2.27 0.09 11.83
C ALA A 72 0.98 0.58 11.15
N ALA A 73 1.10 1.50 10.19
CA ALA A 73 -0.03 2.03 9.42
C ALA A 73 -0.68 0.95 8.54
N SER A 74 0.12 0.12 7.88
CA SER A 74 -0.34 -0.98 7.03
C SER A 74 -1.12 -2.02 7.82
N GLN A 75 -0.64 -2.43 9.01
CA GLN A 75 -1.36 -3.40 9.85
C GLN A 75 -2.74 -2.88 10.27
N VAL A 76 -2.76 -1.65 10.79
CA VAL A 76 -3.98 -1.00 11.26
C VAL A 76 -4.97 -0.79 10.11
N SER A 77 -4.48 -0.36 8.95
CA SER A 77 -5.33 -0.17 7.76
C SER A 77 -5.89 -1.49 7.25
N SER A 78 -5.08 -2.56 7.27
CA SER A 78 -5.53 -3.91 6.90
C SER A 78 -6.60 -4.42 7.87
N LEU A 79 -6.46 -4.15 9.17
CA LEU A 79 -7.43 -4.51 10.19
C LEU A 79 -8.75 -3.76 9.96
N VAL A 80 -8.69 -2.43 9.81
CA VAL A 80 -9.87 -1.61 9.51
C VAL A 80 -10.58 -2.11 8.26
N THR A 81 -9.84 -2.34 7.18
CA THR A 81 -10.39 -2.86 5.91
C THR A 81 -11.06 -4.22 6.10
N SER A 82 -10.47 -5.11 6.89
CA SER A 82 -11.03 -6.45 7.15
C SER A 82 -12.30 -6.38 8.00
N LEU A 83 -12.35 -5.47 8.96
CA LEU A 83 -13.53 -5.23 9.80
C LEU A 83 -14.68 -4.61 8.98
N ASP A 84 -14.39 -3.60 8.15
CA ASP A 84 -15.38 -3.00 7.25
C ASP A 84 -15.88 -3.99 6.19
N TYR A 85 -14.98 -4.86 5.70
CA TYR A 85 -15.34 -5.97 4.83
C TYR A 85 -16.30 -6.94 5.52
N ALA A 86 -15.97 -7.38 6.74
CA ALA A 86 -16.82 -8.29 7.51
C ALA A 86 -18.21 -7.70 7.78
N ARG A 87 -18.28 -6.42 8.18
CA ARG A 87 -19.54 -5.69 8.34
C ARG A 87 -20.36 -5.69 7.05
N SER A 88 -19.71 -5.36 5.93
CA SER A 88 -20.39 -5.29 4.63
C SER A 88 -20.89 -6.65 4.18
N GLU A 89 -20.11 -7.71 4.40
CA GLU A 89 -20.55 -9.07 4.09
C GLU A 89 -21.73 -9.52 4.95
N ALA A 90 -21.78 -9.10 6.22
CA ALA A 90 -22.91 -9.44 7.09
C ALA A 90 -24.23 -8.88 6.55
N VAL A 91 -24.20 -7.62 6.10
CA VAL A 91 -25.37 -6.97 5.49
C VAL A 91 -25.72 -7.58 4.13
N LYS A 92 -24.72 -7.82 3.27
CA LYS A 92 -24.96 -8.36 1.92
C LYS A 92 -25.54 -9.78 1.92
N ARG A 93 -25.13 -10.59 2.91
CA ARG A 93 -25.54 -12.00 3.03
C ARG A 93 -26.80 -12.18 3.87
N ASP A 94 -27.29 -11.11 4.51
CA ASP A 94 -28.34 -11.16 5.52
C ASP A 94 -28.05 -12.22 6.60
N ALA A 95 -26.79 -12.29 7.04
CA ALA A 95 -26.30 -13.31 7.96
C ALA A 95 -25.15 -12.76 8.82
N SER A 96 -24.94 -13.33 10.00
CA SER A 96 -23.84 -12.94 10.88
C SER A 96 -22.48 -13.31 10.27
N VAL A 97 -21.54 -12.37 10.29
CA VAL A 97 -20.14 -12.55 9.85
C VAL A 97 -19.22 -12.26 11.02
N CYS A 98 -18.24 -13.14 11.23
CA CYS A 98 -17.34 -13.08 12.35
C CYS A 98 -15.91 -12.76 11.89
N VAL A 99 -15.17 -12.08 12.74
CA VAL A 99 -13.73 -11.85 12.61
C VAL A 99 -13.07 -12.38 13.87
N CYS A 100 -11.98 -13.11 13.74
CA CYS A 100 -11.22 -13.58 14.89
C CYS A 100 -9.72 -13.47 14.67
N ALA A 101 -8.97 -13.37 15.76
CA ALA A 101 -7.52 -13.53 15.73
C ALA A 101 -7.17 -14.88 15.09
N SER A 102 -6.11 -14.94 14.28
CA SER A 102 -5.66 -16.19 13.68
C SER A 102 -4.19 -16.11 13.29
N ALA A 103 -3.44 -17.15 13.63
CA ALA A 103 -2.03 -17.30 13.25
C ALA A 103 -1.82 -18.13 11.98
N ASN A 104 -2.86 -18.80 11.46
CA ASN A 104 -2.75 -19.72 10.34
C ASN A 104 -3.78 -19.49 9.22
N GLY A 105 -4.74 -18.59 9.43
CA GLY A 105 -5.74 -18.20 8.44
C GLY A 105 -6.87 -19.20 8.25
N SER A 106 -6.91 -20.26 9.06
CA SER A 106 -7.89 -21.35 8.95
C SER A 106 -8.64 -21.61 10.25
N THR A 107 -8.02 -21.34 11.39
CA THR A 107 -8.61 -21.49 12.72
C THR A 107 -8.44 -20.23 13.53
N CYS A 108 -9.43 -19.90 14.36
CA CYS A 108 -9.25 -18.79 15.30
C CYS A 108 -8.26 -19.17 16.40
N GLY A 109 -7.43 -18.20 16.76
CA GLY A 109 -6.57 -18.21 17.92
C GLY A 109 -6.92 -17.06 18.86
N THR A 110 -5.93 -16.60 19.60
CA THR A 110 -6.09 -15.57 20.64
C THR A 110 -5.26 -14.32 20.38
N ASP A 111 -4.24 -14.42 19.53
CA ASP A 111 -3.28 -13.34 19.29
C ASP A 111 -3.54 -12.65 17.96
N TRP A 112 -4.10 -11.44 18.05
CA TRP A 112 -4.35 -10.59 16.87
C TRP A 112 -3.08 -10.09 16.21
N SER A 113 -1.93 -10.11 16.89
CA SER A 113 -0.65 -9.69 16.32
C SER A 113 -0.12 -10.64 15.26
N GLN A 114 -0.62 -11.89 15.22
CA GLN A 114 -0.28 -12.87 14.18
C GLN A 114 -1.13 -12.73 12.91
N GLY A 115 -2.26 -12.03 13.02
CA GLY A 115 -3.24 -11.89 11.96
C GLY A 115 -4.67 -12.20 12.43
N TRP A 116 -5.56 -12.26 11.45
CA TRP A 116 -6.98 -12.51 11.65
C TRP A 116 -7.61 -13.13 10.42
N LEU A 117 -8.80 -13.69 10.59
CA LEU A 117 -9.63 -14.17 9.49
C LEU A 117 -11.07 -13.72 9.66
N VAL A 118 -11.75 -13.57 8.53
CA VAL A 118 -13.17 -13.27 8.40
C VAL A 118 -13.87 -14.53 7.94
N TYR A 119 -14.96 -14.92 8.60
CA TYR A 119 -15.65 -16.17 8.35
C TYR A 119 -17.14 -16.06 8.63
N THR A 120 -17.90 -17.04 8.12
CA THR A 120 -19.32 -17.23 8.42
C THR A 120 -19.53 -18.52 9.20
N ILE A 121 -20.60 -18.55 10.00
CA ILE A 121 -21.10 -19.77 10.63
C ILE A 121 -22.55 -19.96 10.17
N THR A 122 -22.83 -21.11 9.57
CA THR A 122 -24.18 -21.38 9.07
C THR A 122 -25.14 -21.63 10.24
N GLY A 123 -26.18 -20.80 10.35
CA GLY A 123 -27.28 -21.02 11.30
C GLY A 123 -26.96 -20.68 12.76
N SER A 124 -25.87 -19.96 13.03
CA SER A 124 -25.56 -19.46 14.37
C SER A 124 -24.82 -18.12 14.34
N ASP A 125 -24.94 -17.39 15.44
CA ASP A 125 -24.19 -16.15 15.66
C ASP A 125 -22.76 -16.42 16.13
N CYS A 126 -21.94 -15.37 16.11
CA CYS A 126 -20.59 -15.36 16.66
C CYS A 126 -20.66 -15.51 18.19
N THR A 127 -20.81 -16.74 18.69
CA THR A 127 -21.09 -17.01 20.11
C THR A 127 -19.84 -17.50 20.84
N THR A 128 -19.04 -18.35 20.21
CA THR A 128 -17.70 -18.73 20.65
C THR A 128 -17.00 -19.40 19.49
N VAL A 129 -15.74 -19.03 19.20
CA VAL A 129 -14.95 -19.84 18.29
C VAL A 129 -14.47 -21.06 19.05
N ASN A 130 -15.04 -22.23 18.77
CA ASN A 130 -14.40 -23.47 19.19
C ASN A 130 -13.09 -23.62 18.38
N PRO A 131 -11.92 -23.72 19.03
CA PRO A 131 -10.69 -24.09 18.34
C PRO A 131 -10.93 -25.43 17.62
N GLY A 132 -10.97 -25.42 16.29
CA GLY A 132 -11.23 -26.61 15.46
C GLY A 132 -12.64 -26.73 14.85
N ALA A 133 -13.53 -25.76 15.03
CA ALA A 133 -14.77 -25.71 14.23
C ALA A 133 -14.44 -25.50 12.74
N SER A 134 -15.16 -26.18 11.84
CA SER A 134 -15.06 -25.95 10.40
C SER A 134 -15.63 -24.56 10.08
N LEU A 135 -14.74 -23.60 9.82
CA LEU A 135 -15.11 -22.23 9.48
C LEU A 135 -15.24 -22.10 7.97
N ASN A 136 -16.30 -21.41 7.50
CA ASN A 136 -16.36 -20.97 6.12
C ASN A 136 -15.63 -19.63 5.99
N VAL A 137 -14.32 -19.71 5.74
CA VAL A 137 -13.42 -18.56 5.65
C VAL A 137 -13.75 -17.75 4.39
N LEU A 138 -14.03 -16.47 4.57
CA LEU A 138 -14.28 -15.50 3.49
C LEU A 138 -13.00 -14.78 3.09
N ASN A 139 -12.19 -14.41 4.09
CA ASN A 139 -10.93 -13.69 3.90
C ASN A 139 -9.99 -14.01 5.06
N SER A 140 -8.68 -14.00 4.83
CA SER A 140 -7.69 -14.11 5.90
C SER A 140 -6.49 -13.22 5.62
N VAL A 141 -5.95 -12.64 6.69
CA VAL A 141 -4.81 -11.74 6.64
C VAL A 141 -3.79 -12.24 7.65
N MET A 142 -2.73 -12.83 7.13
CA MET A 142 -1.62 -13.34 7.93
C MET A 142 -0.54 -12.28 8.02
N GLN A 143 -0.19 -11.90 9.23
CA GLN A 143 0.85 -10.92 9.48
C GLN A 143 1.76 -11.43 10.59
N PRO A 144 2.49 -12.55 10.38
CA PRO A 144 3.47 -13.02 11.34
C PRO A 144 4.54 -11.92 11.50
N GLN A 145 4.49 -11.21 12.61
CA GLN A 145 5.40 -10.11 12.90
C GLN A 145 6.67 -10.67 13.56
N SER A 146 7.83 -10.28 13.04
CA SER A 146 9.09 -10.44 13.74
C SER A 146 9.33 -9.23 14.66
N GLY A 147 9.56 -9.47 15.94
CA GLY A 147 9.84 -8.43 16.95
C GLY A 147 8.79 -8.35 18.07
N SER A 148 8.88 -7.31 18.91
CA SER A 148 8.05 -7.09 20.11
C SER A 148 6.75 -6.32 19.83
N ASN A 149 6.16 -6.51 18.64
CA ASN A 149 4.94 -5.79 18.26
C ASN A 149 3.72 -6.49 18.85
N THR A 150 2.77 -5.71 19.38
CA THR A 150 1.57 -6.25 20.03
C THR A 150 0.32 -5.58 19.48
N LEU A 151 -0.74 -6.37 19.31
CA LEU A 151 -2.07 -5.89 18.99
C LEU A 151 -3.02 -6.36 20.10
N THR A 152 -3.30 -5.47 21.04
CA THR A 152 -4.08 -5.78 22.25
C THR A 152 -5.51 -5.28 22.10
N THR A 153 -6.45 -5.90 22.81
CA THR A 153 -7.87 -5.56 22.74
C THR A 153 -8.41 -5.01 24.06
N ASN A 154 -9.47 -4.20 23.97
CA ASN A 154 -10.33 -3.86 25.11
C ASN A 154 -11.79 -4.07 24.68
N PRO A 155 -12.58 -4.95 25.35
CA PRO A 155 -12.24 -5.78 26.50
C PRO A 155 -11.00 -6.66 26.29
N ALA A 156 -10.21 -6.85 27.36
CA ALA A 156 -9.00 -7.68 27.29
C ALA A 156 -9.35 -9.12 26.88
N ASN A 157 -8.45 -9.76 26.14
CA ASN A 157 -8.62 -11.13 25.63
C ASN A 157 -9.83 -11.32 24.70
N THR A 158 -10.34 -10.25 24.08
CA THR A 158 -11.32 -10.39 23.00
C THR A 158 -10.65 -11.16 21.86
N THR A 159 -11.13 -12.36 21.53
CA THR A 159 -10.56 -13.23 20.48
C THR A 159 -11.35 -13.18 19.17
N TYR A 160 -12.59 -12.67 19.22
CA TYR A 160 -13.45 -12.51 18.07
C TYR A 160 -14.35 -11.29 18.21
N LEU A 161 -14.81 -10.80 17.06
CA LEU A 161 -15.83 -9.76 16.91
C LEU A 161 -16.82 -10.20 15.83
N GLY A 162 -18.12 -10.13 16.14
CA GLY A 162 -19.19 -10.44 15.20
C GLY A 162 -19.88 -9.19 14.67
N PHE A 163 -20.31 -9.23 13.41
CA PHE A 163 -21.26 -8.30 12.83
C PHE A 163 -22.55 -9.03 12.49
N LEU A 164 -23.68 -8.46 12.93
CA LEU A 164 -25.02 -8.97 12.66
C LEU A 164 -25.45 -8.59 11.23
N GLN A 165 -26.51 -9.21 10.73
CA GLN A 165 -27.11 -8.88 9.42
C GLN A 165 -27.52 -7.40 9.27
N SER A 166 -27.78 -6.70 10.38
CA SER A 166 -28.04 -5.25 10.39
C SER A 166 -26.77 -4.39 10.23
N GLY A 167 -25.59 -5.01 10.22
CA GLY A 167 -24.29 -4.34 10.24
C GLY A 167 -23.90 -3.80 11.62
N MET A 168 -24.69 -4.05 12.67
CA MET A 168 -24.32 -3.74 14.05
C MET A 168 -23.25 -4.73 14.54
N ALA A 169 -22.41 -4.31 15.48
CA ALA A 169 -21.53 -5.23 16.17
C ALA A 169 -22.36 -6.11 17.13
N GLY A 170 -22.09 -7.42 17.15
CA GLY A 170 -22.75 -8.37 18.05
C GLY A 170 -22.26 -8.30 19.51
N GLN A 171 -21.39 -7.34 19.81
CA GLN A 171 -20.76 -7.15 21.12
C GLN A 171 -20.80 -5.65 21.50
N ALA A 172 -20.45 -5.36 22.75
CA ALA A 172 -20.13 -4.00 23.18
C ALA A 172 -18.95 -3.43 22.37
N GLN A 173 -18.62 -2.16 22.61
CA GLN A 173 -17.48 -1.51 21.97
C GLN A 173 -16.21 -2.34 22.16
N VAL A 174 -15.52 -2.63 21.05
CA VAL A 174 -14.22 -3.31 21.04
C VAL A 174 -13.19 -2.36 20.46
N SER A 175 -12.04 -2.25 21.09
CA SER A 175 -10.90 -1.53 20.55
C SER A 175 -9.69 -2.41 20.37
N PHE A 176 -8.86 -2.05 19.41
CA PHE A 176 -7.59 -2.68 19.07
C PHE A 176 -6.50 -1.62 19.21
N LYS A 177 -5.45 -1.95 19.93
CA LYS A 177 -4.31 -1.08 20.19
C LYS A 177 -3.04 -1.75 19.71
N TYR A 178 -2.43 -1.16 18.70
CA TYR A 178 -1.16 -1.57 18.15
C TYR A 178 -0.02 -0.82 18.84
N CYS A 179 0.94 -1.57 19.37
CA CYS A 179 2.16 -1.08 19.99
C CYS A 179 3.38 -1.76 19.37
N ASP A 180 4.47 -1.00 19.20
CA ASP A 180 5.79 -1.52 18.82
C ASP A 180 6.86 -1.09 19.85
N SER A 181 8.12 -1.45 19.59
CA SER A 181 9.26 -1.18 20.48
C SER A 181 9.51 0.30 20.77
N ARG A 182 8.91 1.22 20.03
CA ARG A 182 9.04 2.68 20.23
C ARG A 182 8.05 3.22 21.27
N GLY A 183 7.11 2.38 21.73
CA GLY A 183 6.23 2.66 22.85
C GLY A 183 4.98 3.49 22.49
N ALA A 184 4.29 3.96 23.53
CA ALA A 184 2.93 4.46 23.44
C ALA A 184 2.75 5.74 22.60
N ALA A 185 3.78 6.58 22.46
CA ALA A 185 3.68 7.84 21.71
C ALA A 185 3.39 7.65 20.22
N VAL A 186 3.75 6.49 19.66
CA VAL A 186 3.51 6.14 18.25
C VAL A 186 2.51 5.02 18.06
N ALA A 187 1.86 4.58 19.15
CA ALA A 187 0.84 3.55 19.13
C ALA A 187 -0.35 3.97 18.25
N ARG A 188 -1.02 2.98 17.67
CA ARG A 188 -2.22 3.18 16.85
C ARG A 188 -3.42 2.55 17.52
N TYR A 189 -4.59 3.14 17.31
CA TYR A 189 -5.82 2.70 17.93
C TYR A 189 -6.92 2.58 16.89
N VAL A 190 -7.67 1.49 16.95
CA VAL A 190 -8.88 1.23 16.17
C VAL A 190 -10.00 0.89 17.13
N GLU A 191 -11.19 1.35 16.82
CA GLU A 191 -12.38 1.07 17.60
C GLU A 191 -13.52 0.64 16.69
N VAL A 192 -14.28 -0.33 17.18
CA VAL A 192 -15.56 -0.72 16.62
C VAL A 192 -16.63 -0.44 17.67
N ASN A 193 -17.57 0.43 17.33
CA ASN A 193 -18.66 0.75 18.24
C ASN A 193 -19.83 -0.26 18.10
N PRO A 194 -20.81 -0.25 19.02
CA PRO A 194 -21.96 -1.17 18.96
C PRO A 194 -22.82 -1.04 17.69
N ILE A 195 -22.85 0.13 17.05
CA ILE A 195 -23.52 0.33 15.75
C ILE A 195 -22.66 -0.17 14.56
N GLY A 196 -21.57 -0.89 14.85
CA GLY A 196 -20.67 -1.58 13.92
C GLY A 196 -19.66 -0.67 13.21
N ARG A 197 -19.59 0.62 13.55
CA ARG A 197 -18.73 1.58 12.84
C ARG A 197 -17.29 1.37 13.28
N VAL A 198 -16.43 1.11 12.30
CA VAL A 198 -14.99 0.95 12.48
C VAL A 198 -14.31 2.31 12.31
N GLN A 199 -13.41 2.66 13.21
CA GLN A 199 -12.66 3.91 13.15
C GLN A 199 -11.24 3.75 13.66
N ALA A 200 -10.28 4.30 12.94
CA ALA A 200 -8.95 4.54 13.48
C ALA A 200 -8.88 5.89 14.18
N ALA A 201 -8.06 5.99 15.24
CA ALA A 201 -7.76 7.27 15.87
C ALA A 201 -6.95 8.17 14.93
N PRO A 202 -7.29 9.47 14.84
CA PRO A 202 -6.62 10.40 13.93
C PRO A 202 -5.21 10.74 14.40
N ALA A 203 -4.96 10.72 15.71
CA ALA A 203 -3.67 11.05 16.31
C ALA A 203 -2.95 9.80 16.82
N LEU A 204 -1.63 9.78 16.65
CA LEU A 204 -0.77 8.75 17.23
C LEU A 204 -0.77 8.82 18.76
N GLY A 205 -0.63 7.66 19.39
CA GLY A 205 -0.54 7.51 20.84
C GLY A 205 -1.78 7.93 21.60
N LYS A 206 -2.92 8.10 20.91
CA LYS A 206 -4.19 8.51 21.49
C LYS A 206 -5.35 7.64 21.00
N ASN A 207 -6.40 7.51 21.81
CA ASN A 207 -7.65 6.90 21.39
C ASN A 207 -8.56 7.89 20.63
N ILE A 208 -9.77 7.46 20.24
CA ILE A 208 -10.75 8.31 19.53
C ILE A 208 -11.11 9.57 20.34
N ALA A 209 -11.09 9.50 21.68
CA ALA A 209 -11.37 10.62 22.58
C ALA A 209 -10.15 11.53 22.85
N GLY A 210 -8.98 11.26 22.25
CA GLY A 210 -7.77 12.05 22.45
C GLY A 210 -7.00 11.76 23.75
N VAL A 211 -7.39 10.70 24.49
CA VAL A 211 -6.72 10.23 25.70
C VAL A 211 -5.47 9.44 25.33
N ALA A 212 -4.37 9.68 26.04
CA ALA A 212 -3.10 9.00 25.79
C ALA A 212 -3.20 7.48 26.00
N LEU A 213 -2.56 6.73 25.12
CA LEU A 213 -2.48 5.28 25.19
C LEU A 213 -1.32 4.84 26.11
N THR A 214 -1.36 3.58 26.50
CA THR A 214 -0.25 2.88 27.15
C THR A 214 0.11 1.65 26.33
N CYS A 215 1.38 1.26 26.33
CA CYS A 215 1.81 -0.02 25.76
C CYS A 215 2.23 -0.96 26.90
N PRO A 216 2.01 -2.27 26.74
CA PRO A 216 2.55 -3.26 27.67
C PRO A 216 4.09 -3.28 27.66
#